data_AF-A0AAD1ZDR0-F1
#
_entry.id   AF-A0AAD1ZDR0-F1
#
_cell.length_a   1.000
_cell.length_b   1.000
_cell.length_c   1.000
_cell.angle_alpha   90.00
_cell.angle_beta   90.00
_cell.angle_gamma   90.00
#
_symmetry.space_group_name_H-M   'P 1'
#
loop_
_entity.id
_entity.type
_entity.pdbx_description
1 polymer ?
#
loop_
_entity_poly.entity_id
_entity_poly.type
_entity_poly.pdbx_seq_one_letter_code
_entity_poly.pdbx_strand_id
1 'polypeptide(L)'
;METLECLDLSRNQLSGEIPKSLAHLNFLSVLNLSYNNLTGKIPLGTQLQSFNSYAFVGNTQLCGKPLVECPRDISNDSTTDRGEGNIFEEDEGFITLDFYICMAFGFFTGFCGVVMTLVLNRSWRDSYFNLWNNIGNWMYVTTTIYVTRFLE
;
A
#
# COMPACT_ATOMS: atom_id res chain seq x y z
N MET A 1 -11.21 -19.64 -18.30
CA MET A 1 -10.99 -18.71 -17.18
C MET A 1 -10.36 -17.44 -17.73
N GLU A 2 -11.06 -16.75 -18.64
CA GLU A 2 -10.47 -15.64 -19.43
C GLU A 2 -10.75 -14.25 -18.82
N THR A 3 -11.32 -14.18 -17.61
CA THR A 3 -11.74 -12.91 -16.98
C THR A 3 -11.25 -12.79 -15.54
N LEU A 4 -10.23 -13.57 -15.16
CA LEU A 4 -9.76 -13.58 -13.78
C LEU A 4 -8.85 -12.39 -13.52
N GLU A 5 -9.33 -11.46 -12.68
CA GLU A 5 -8.64 -10.20 -12.40
C GLU A 5 -7.81 -10.23 -11.11
N CYS A 6 -8.22 -11.02 -10.13
CA CYS A 6 -7.55 -11.11 -8.83
C CYS A 6 -7.38 -12.56 -8.40
N LEU A 7 -6.15 -12.94 -8.07
CA LEU A 7 -5.80 -14.25 -7.53
C LEU A 7 -4.87 -14.10 -6.33
N ASP A 8 -5.41 -14.27 -5.13
CA ASP A 8 -4.62 -14.39 -3.91
C ASP A 8 -4.65 -15.85 -3.42
N LEU A 9 -3.50 -16.51 -3.46
CA LEU A 9 -3.25 -17.85 -2.94
C LEU A 9 -2.13 -17.82 -1.89
N SER A 10 -1.85 -16.65 -1.31
CA SER A 10 -0.76 -16.51 -0.35
C SER A 10 -0.99 -17.33 0.91
N ARG A 11 0.11 -17.73 1.56
CA ARG A 11 0.10 -18.45 2.85
C ARG A 11 -0.66 -19.78 2.80
N ASN A 12 -0.48 -20.53 1.72
CA ASN A 12 -1.01 -21.89 1.59
C ASN A 12 0.14 -22.91 1.56
N GLN A 13 -0.21 -24.18 1.44
CA GLN A 13 0.75 -25.29 1.30
C GLN A 13 0.81 -25.80 -0.15
N LEU A 14 0.57 -24.91 -1.13
CA LEU A 14 0.61 -25.29 -2.54
C LEU A 14 2.03 -25.68 -2.92
N SER A 15 2.15 -26.76 -3.69
CA SER A 15 3.44 -27.32 -4.10
C SER A 15 3.47 -27.65 -5.58
N GLY A 16 4.68 -27.73 -6.15
CA GLY A 16 4.90 -27.99 -7.57
C GLY A 16 5.15 -26.70 -8.35
N GLU A 17 5.15 -26.82 -9.68
CA GLU A 17 5.47 -25.72 -10.58
C GLU A 17 4.27 -24.80 -10.84
N ILE A 18 4.54 -23.51 -11.06
CA ILE A 18 3.51 -22.56 -11.51
C ILE A 18 3.09 -22.97 -12.93
N PRO A 19 1.79 -23.26 -13.18
CA PRO A 19 1.35 -23.74 -14.47
C PRO A 19 1.45 -22.63 -15.53
N LYS A 20 1.94 -22.97 -16.73
CA LYS A 20 2.05 -22.03 -17.86
C LYS A 20 0.71 -21.43 -18.29
N SER A 21 -0.41 -22.08 -17.97
CA SER A 21 -1.74 -21.50 -18.20
C SER A 21 -1.97 -20.21 -17.41
N LEU A 22 -1.35 -20.07 -16.24
CA LEU A 22 -1.44 -18.85 -15.44
C LEU A 22 -0.77 -17.65 -16.13
N ALA A 23 0.27 -17.89 -16.93
CA ALA A 23 0.92 -16.89 -17.76
C ALA A 23 0.08 -16.42 -18.96
N HIS A 24 -1.01 -17.12 -19.30
CA HIS A 24 -1.91 -16.75 -20.39
C HIS A 24 -3.18 -16.02 -19.90
N LEU A 25 -3.33 -15.83 -18.59
CA LEU A 25 -4.32 -14.90 -18.09
C LEU A 25 -3.86 -13.51 -18.51
N ASN A 26 -4.72 -12.77 -19.23
CA ASN A 26 -4.40 -11.43 -19.73
C ASN A 26 -4.99 -10.32 -18.86
N PHE A 27 -5.99 -10.65 -18.04
CA PHE A 27 -6.73 -9.68 -17.23
C PHE A 27 -6.33 -9.69 -15.76
N LEU A 28 -5.34 -10.48 -15.36
CA LEU A 28 -4.93 -10.61 -13.97
C LEU A 28 -4.24 -9.32 -13.48
N SER A 29 -4.97 -8.49 -12.76
CA SER A 29 -4.45 -7.26 -12.17
C SER A 29 -3.76 -7.52 -10.83
N VAL A 30 -4.15 -8.55 -10.09
CA VAL A 30 -3.60 -8.85 -8.75
C VAL A 30 -3.25 -10.33 -8.68
N LEU A 31 -1.99 -10.62 -8.34
CA LEU A 31 -1.49 -11.96 -8.08
C LEU A 31 -0.68 -11.98 -6.78
N ASN A 32 -0.98 -12.92 -5.90
CA ASN A 32 -0.17 -13.20 -4.73
C ASN A 32 -0.05 -14.71 -4.50
N LEU A 33 1.14 -15.26 -4.70
CA LEU A 33 1.51 -16.65 -4.47
C LEU A 33 2.50 -16.80 -3.30
N SER A 34 2.69 -15.74 -2.51
CA SER A 34 3.70 -15.70 -1.46
C SER A 34 3.45 -16.76 -0.38
N TYR A 35 4.51 -17.20 0.29
CA TYR A 35 4.48 -18.15 1.40
C TYR A 35 3.75 -19.44 1.03
N ASN A 36 4.20 -20.09 -0.04
CA ASN A 36 3.80 -21.44 -0.44
C ASN A 36 5.05 -22.34 -0.56
N ASN A 37 4.86 -23.58 -1.01
CA ASN A 37 5.92 -24.53 -1.30
C ASN A 37 6.10 -24.73 -2.83
N LEU A 38 5.90 -23.67 -3.61
CA LEU A 38 6.03 -23.70 -5.07
C LEU A 38 7.50 -23.84 -5.47
N THR A 39 7.74 -24.54 -6.58
CA THR A 39 9.08 -24.90 -7.05
C THR A 39 9.25 -24.59 -8.54
N GLY A 40 10.50 -24.54 -9.02
CA GLY A 40 10.80 -24.42 -10.45
C GLY A 40 10.95 -22.98 -10.96
N LYS A 41 10.93 -22.82 -12.28
CA LYS A 41 11.10 -21.51 -12.95
C LYS A 41 9.75 -20.82 -13.11
N ILE A 42 9.66 -19.53 -12.75
CA ILE A 42 8.48 -18.71 -13.05
C ILE A 42 8.27 -18.69 -14.58
N PRO A 43 7.09 -19.10 -15.08
CA PRO A 43 6.83 -19.14 -16.51
C PRO A 43 7.03 -17.76 -17.14
N LEU A 44 7.76 -17.72 -18.24
CA LEU A 44 7.89 -16.52 -19.06
C LEU A 44 6.54 -16.23 -19.71
N GLY A 45 5.83 -15.25 -19.18
CA GLY A 45 4.59 -14.71 -19.73
C GLY A 45 4.59 -13.19 -19.60
N THR A 46 3.75 -12.53 -20.38
CA THR A 46 3.63 -11.07 -20.41
C THR A 46 3.21 -10.51 -19.06
N GLN A 47 2.31 -11.19 -18.33
CA GLN A 47 1.74 -10.69 -17.08
C GLN A 47 2.46 -11.19 -15.82
N LEU A 48 3.02 -12.40 -15.81
CA LEU A 48 3.69 -12.91 -14.59
C LEU A 48 4.98 -12.15 -14.24
N GLN A 49 5.71 -11.71 -15.27
CA GLN A 49 6.93 -10.93 -15.10
C GLN A 49 6.67 -9.46 -14.75
N SER A 50 5.45 -8.95 -14.94
CA SER A 50 5.09 -7.59 -14.56
C SER A 50 4.70 -7.47 -13.08
N PHE A 51 4.47 -8.57 -12.37
CA PHE A 51 4.20 -8.53 -10.94
C PHE A 51 5.48 -8.33 -10.12
N ASN A 52 5.34 -7.73 -8.94
CA ASN A 52 6.46 -7.51 -8.02
C ASN A 52 6.97 -8.86 -7.48
N SER A 53 8.27 -8.94 -7.20
CA SER A 53 8.94 -10.02 -6.47
C SER A 53 8.22 -10.47 -5.20
N TYR A 54 7.54 -9.55 -4.50
CA TYR A 54 6.77 -9.85 -3.29
C TYR A 54 5.64 -10.86 -3.53
N ALA A 55 5.02 -10.87 -4.72
CA ALA A 55 3.98 -11.84 -5.06
C ALA A 55 4.48 -13.29 -5.00
N PHE A 56 5.80 -13.51 -5.02
CA PHE A 56 6.43 -14.83 -5.07
C PHE A 56 7.29 -15.14 -3.83
N VAL A 57 7.40 -14.20 -2.88
CA VAL A 57 8.27 -14.32 -1.69
C VAL A 57 7.86 -15.51 -0.82
N GLY A 58 8.83 -16.12 -0.12
CA GLY A 58 8.53 -17.24 0.79
C GLY A 58 8.36 -18.60 0.10
N ASN A 59 8.60 -18.70 -1.21
CA ASN A 59 8.72 -19.97 -1.94
C ASN A 59 10.22 -20.30 -2.13
N THR A 60 10.76 -21.26 -1.38
CA THR A 60 12.22 -21.48 -1.27
C THR A 60 12.87 -22.05 -2.52
N GLN A 61 12.12 -22.73 -3.39
CA GLN A 61 12.65 -23.40 -4.59
C GLN A 61 12.17 -22.76 -5.91
N LEU A 62 11.63 -21.54 -5.83
CA LEU A 62 11.14 -20.79 -6.97
C LEU A 62 12.21 -19.81 -7.48
N CYS A 63 12.43 -19.73 -8.79
CA CYS A 63 13.43 -18.87 -9.41
C CYS A 63 12.96 -18.30 -10.75
N GLY A 64 13.67 -17.29 -11.28
CA GLY A 64 13.33 -16.55 -12.50
C GLY A 64 12.70 -15.18 -12.19
N LYS A 65 12.79 -14.24 -13.13
CA LYS A 65 12.21 -12.88 -12.99
C LYS A 65 10.73 -12.96 -12.60
N PRO A 66 10.24 -12.16 -11.64
CA PRO A 66 10.89 -11.01 -10.97
C PRO A 66 11.85 -11.35 -9.80
N LEU A 67 12.11 -12.63 -9.51
CA LEU A 67 13.10 -13.07 -8.51
C LEU A 67 14.49 -13.24 -9.14
N VAL A 68 15.40 -13.87 -8.39
CA VAL A 68 16.75 -14.25 -8.84
C VAL A 68 16.68 -15.24 -10.00
N GLU A 69 17.55 -15.04 -11.01
CA GLU A 69 17.70 -15.93 -12.17
C GLU A 69 17.99 -17.38 -11.74
N CYS A 70 17.45 -18.36 -12.46
CA CYS A 70 17.67 -19.76 -12.12
C CYS A 70 19.13 -20.19 -12.43
N PRO A 71 19.81 -20.95 -11.55
CA PRO A 71 21.22 -21.35 -11.74
C PRO A 71 21.53 -22.15 -13.01
N ARG A 72 20.52 -22.70 -13.70
CA ARG A 72 20.69 -23.51 -14.91
C ARG A 72 20.88 -22.72 -16.20
N ASP A 73 20.66 -21.40 -16.18
CA ASP A 73 20.79 -20.55 -17.37
C ASP A 73 22.19 -19.88 -17.51
N ILE A 74 23.14 -20.21 -16.61
CA ILE A 74 24.51 -19.61 -16.61
C ILE A 74 25.45 -20.24 -17.67
N SER A 75 25.03 -21.27 -18.39
CA SER A 75 25.79 -21.77 -19.54
C SER A 75 25.30 -21.11 -20.83
N ASN A 76 26.07 -20.12 -21.30
CA ASN A 76 26.00 -19.44 -22.61
C ASN A 76 25.24 -18.11 -22.63
N ASP A 77 25.79 -17.06 -22.02
CA ASP A 77 26.22 -15.87 -22.77
C ASP A 77 26.94 -14.90 -21.82
N SER A 78 28.23 -14.70 -22.08
CA SER A 78 28.99 -13.60 -21.52
C SER A 78 28.69 -12.34 -22.32
N THR A 79 27.63 -11.62 -21.94
CA THR A 79 27.49 -10.22 -22.30
C THR A 79 27.43 -9.37 -21.03
N THR A 80 28.62 -8.88 -20.70
CA THR A 80 28.86 -7.63 -20.00
C THR A 80 27.80 -6.59 -20.36
N ASP A 81 26.99 -6.17 -19.39
CA ASP A 81 26.84 -4.74 -19.21
C ASP A 81 26.88 -4.39 -17.74
N ARG A 82 27.96 -3.70 -17.38
CA ARG A 82 28.20 -3.14 -16.07
C ARG A 82 27.62 -1.73 -16.13
N GLY A 83 26.30 -1.66 -16.03
CA GLY A 83 25.54 -0.41 -15.88
C GLY A 83 25.40 -0.07 -14.41
N GLU A 84 26.18 0.93 -13.99
CA GLU A 84 26.12 1.62 -12.72
C GLU A 84 24.69 2.10 -12.42
N GLY A 85 24.03 1.45 -11.47
CA GLY A 85 22.71 1.81 -10.99
C GLY A 85 22.81 2.49 -9.64
N ASN A 86 22.58 3.80 -9.66
CA ASN A 86 22.37 4.63 -8.47
C ASN A 86 21.37 4.00 -7.51
N ILE A 87 21.48 4.39 -6.25
CA ILE A 87 20.46 4.24 -5.20
C ILE A 87 19.07 4.33 -5.83
N PHE A 88 18.35 3.22 -5.83
CA PHE A 88 16.90 3.23 -5.91
C PHE A 88 16.37 2.54 -4.66
N GLU A 89 16.08 3.37 -3.66
CA GLU A 89 15.00 3.06 -2.72
C GLU A 89 13.73 3.04 -3.55
N GLU A 90 13.29 1.87 -4.03
CA GLU A 90 12.06 1.75 -4.83
C GLU A 90 11.03 0.93 -4.06
N ASP A 91 10.44 1.64 -3.10
CA ASP A 91 9.08 1.57 -2.60
C ASP A 91 8.45 0.20 -2.30
N GLU A 92 8.61 -0.17 -1.03
CA GLU A 92 7.54 -0.55 -0.11
C GLU A 92 6.10 -0.53 -0.69
N GLY A 93 5.50 -1.72 -0.76
CA GLY A 93 4.11 -1.91 -0.38
C GLY A 93 3.02 -1.09 -1.08
N PHE A 94 2.71 -1.43 -2.33
CA PHE A 94 1.38 -1.67 -2.93
C PHE A 94 0.20 -0.67 -2.72
N ILE A 95 0.35 0.43 -1.98
CA ILE A 95 -0.53 1.61 -1.99
C ILE A 95 0.41 2.82 -1.98
N THR A 96 0.84 3.18 -3.20
CA THR A 96 1.72 4.28 -3.58
C THR A 96 2.02 5.26 -2.44
N LEU A 97 3.26 5.31 -1.95
CA LEU A 97 3.75 6.36 -1.07
C LEU A 97 3.31 7.74 -1.59
N ASP A 98 3.34 7.92 -2.92
CA ASP A 98 2.79 9.08 -3.63
C ASP A 98 1.31 9.37 -3.34
N PHE A 99 0.46 8.34 -3.27
CA PHE A 99 -0.95 8.49 -2.91
C PHE A 99 -1.12 8.98 -1.47
N TYR A 100 -0.35 8.44 -0.52
CA TYR A 100 -0.40 8.89 0.87
C TYR A 100 0.12 10.32 1.02
N ILE A 101 1.20 10.67 0.31
CA ILE A 101 1.74 12.03 0.26
C ILE A 101 0.69 12.99 -0.33
N CYS A 102 0.04 12.63 -1.43
CA CYS A 102 -1.04 13.42 -2.04
C CYS A 102 -2.24 13.57 -1.10
N MET A 103 -2.64 12.51 -0.42
CA MET A 103 -3.71 12.54 0.57
C MET A 103 -3.36 13.46 1.74
N ALA A 104 -2.14 13.37 2.27
CA ALA A 104 -1.67 14.19 3.39
C ALA A 104 -1.61 15.67 3.01
N PHE A 105 -1.04 16.00 1.84
CA PHE A 105 -1.02 17.38 1.34
C PHE A 105 -2.42 17.89 1.00
N GLY A 106 -3.31 17.05 0.45
CA GLY A 106 -4.70 17.40 0.16
C GLY A 106 -5.48 17.73 1.43
N PHE A 107 -5.31 16.93 2.49
CA PHE A 107 -5.93 17.20 3.78
C PHE A 107 -5.39 18.50 4.39
N PHE A 108 -4.06 18.69 4.36
CA PHE A 108 -3.44 19.90 4.92
C PHE A 108 -3.88 21.16 4.19
N THR A 109 -3.84 21.17 2.85
CA THR A 109 -4.25 22.34 2.05
C THR A 109 -5.74 22.64 2.21
N GLY A 110 -6.61 21.64 2.22
CA GLY A 110 -8.04 21.80 2.47
C GLY A 110 -8.35 22.32 3.87
N PHE A 111 -7.77 21.69 4.90
CA PHE A 111 -7.95 22.10 6.29
C PHE A 111 -7.41 23.52 6.54
N CYS A 112 -6.21 23.82 6.05
CA CYS A 112 -5.64 25.15 6.13
C CYS A 112 -6.50 26.18 5.39
N GLY A 113 -7.09 25.87 4.24
CA GLY A 113 -8.01 26.77 3.55
C GLY A 113 -9.22 27.15 4.39
N VAL A 114 -9.85 26.16 5.06
CA VAL A 114 -10.98 26.40 5.97
C VAL A 114 -10.56 27.21 7.18
N VAL A 115 -9.44 26.87 7.83
CA VAL A 115 -8.94 27.61 8.98
C VAL A 115 -8.56 29.05 8.61
N MET A 116 -7.89 29.24 7.48
CA MET A 116 -7.49 30.57 7.01
C MET A 116 -8.70 31.45 6.67
N THR A 117 -9.74 30.88 6.03
CA THR A 117 -10.97 31.63 5.75
C THR A 117 -11.73 32.01 7.03
N LEU A 118 -11.76 31.12 8.03
CA LEU A 118 -12.32 31.41 9.35
C LEU A 118 -11.57 32.53 10.09
N VAL A 119 -10.23 32.59 9.98
CA VAL A 119 -9.41 33.60 10.66
C VAL A 119 -9.45 34.96 9.97
N LEU A 120 -9.48 35.00 8.64
CA LEU A 120 -9.46 36.25 7.87
C LEU A 120 -10.78 37.02 7.97
N ASN A 121 -11.91 36.32 8.01
CA ASN A 121 -13.19 36.99 8.19
C ASN A 121 -13.44 37.27 9.67
N ARG A 122 -13.21 38.53 10.06
CA ARG A 122 -13.40 39.04 11.42
C ARG A 122 -14.75 38.64 12.04
N SER A 123 -15.83 38.66 11.26
CA SER A 123 -17.16 38.29 11.73
C SER A 123 -17.31 36.79 11.99
N TRP A 124 -16.69 35.94 11.17
CA TRP A 124 -16.77 34.48 11.32
C TRP A 124 -15.89 34.00 12.46
N ARG A 125 -14.69 34.58 12.59
CA ARG A 125 -13.79 34.35 13.71
C ARG A 125 -14.46 34.62 15.06
N ASP A 126 -15.03 35.82 15.21
CA ASP A 126 -15.61 36.24 16.48
C ASP A 126 -16.86 35.39 16.82
N SER A 127 -17.64 34.98 15.82
CA SER A 127 -18.78 34.07 15.99
C SER A 127 -18.35 32.64 16.38
N TYR A 128 -17.29 32.12 15.76
CA TYR A 128 -16.72 30.81 16.08
C TYR A 128 -16.18 30.75 17.51
N PHE A 129 -15.44 31.77 17.95
CA PHE A 129 -14.95 31.84 19.33
C PHE A 129 -16.09 31.96 20.35
N ASN A 130 -17.15 32.73 20.02
CA ASN A 130 -18.30 32.85 20.91
C ASN A 130 -19.02 31.50 21.09
N LEU A 131 -19.16 30.72 20.01
CA LEU A 131 -19.72 29.36 20.07
C LEU A 131 -18.88 28.45 20.99
N TRP A 132 -17.57 28.43 20.82
CA TRP A 132 -16.67 27.62 21.65
C TRP A 132 -16.70 28.02 23.13
N ASN A 133 -16.70 29.32 23.42
CA ASN A 133 -16.80 29.80 24.80
C ASN A 133 -18.13 29.39 25.43
N ASN A 134 -19.23 29.45 24.67
CA ASN A 134 -20.53 29.03 25.17
C ASN A 134 -20.57 27.52 25.49
N ILE A 135 -20.02 26.69 24.60
CA ILE A 135 -19.91 25.24 24.83
C ILE A 135 -19.02 24.95 26.06
N GLY A 136 -17.89 25.63 26.18
CA GLY A 136 -16.98 25.49 27.33
C GLY A 136 -17.65 25.85 28.66
N ASN A 137 -18.38 26.96 28.70
CA ASN A 137 -19.14 27.36 29.88
C ASN A 137 -20.24 26.36 30.23
N TRP A 138 -20.97 25.86 29.23
CA TRP A 138 -21.98 24.82 29.43
C TRP A 138 -21.37 23.52 29.99
N MET A 139 -20.24 23.09 29.42
CA MET A 139 -19.48 21.93 29.91
C MET A 139 -18.99 22.13 31.35
N TYR A 140 -18.44 23.31 31.66
CA TYR A 140 -17.94 23.64 32.99
C TYR A 140 -19.04 23.60 34.04
N VAL A 141 -20.19 24.23 33.77
CA VAL A 141 -21.35 24.23 34.69
C VAL A 141 -21.89 22.81 34.86
N THR A 142 -22.05 22.07 33.76
CA THR A 142 -22.51 20.67 33.81
C THR A 142 -21.57 19.82 34.64
N THR A 143 -20.26 19.89 34.39
CA THR A 143 -19.23 19.18 35.15
C THR A 143 -19.27 19.56 36.63
N THR A 144 -19.38 20.85 36.95
CA THR A 144 -19.45 21.34 38.33
C THR A 144 -20.70 20.79 39.06
N ILE A 145 -21.85 20.75 38.40
CA ILE A 145 -23.09 20.18 38.95
C ILE A 145 -22.96 18.67 39.17
N TYR A 146 -22.40 17.94 38.21
CA TYR A 146 -22.18 16.49 38.34
C TYR A 146 -21.20 16.16 39.47
N VAL A 147 -20.09 16.89 39.58
CA VAL A 147 -19.12 16.70 40.67
C VAL A 147 -19.74 17.01 42.03
N THR A 148 -20.49 18.11 42.14
CA THR A 148 -21.16 18.49 43.40
C THR A 148 -22.19 17.44 43.80
N ARG A 149 -23.00 16.93 42.87
CA ARG A 149 -23.96 15.84 43.11
C ARG A 149 -23.33 14.48 43.42
N PHE A 150 -22.07 14.27 43.05
CA PHE A 150 -21.35 13.01 43.32
C PHE A 150 -20.65 13.03 44.68
N LEU A 151 -20.34 14.22 45.21
CA LEU A 151 -19.70 14.41 46.51
C LEU A 151 -20.68 14.50 47.68
N GLU A 152 -21.98 14.52 47.40
CA GLU A 152 -23.09 14.51 48.36
C GLU A 152 -23.69 13.09 48.46
#